data_AF-A0A841TX46-F1
#
_entry.id   AF-A0A841TX46-F1
#
_cell.length_a   1.000
_cell.length_b   1.000
_cell.length_c   1.000
_cell.angle_alpha   90.00
_cell.angle_beta   90.00
_cell.angle_gamma   90.00
#
_symmetry.space_group_name_H-M   'P 1'
#
loop_
_entity.id
_entity.type
_entity.pdbx_description
1 polymer ?
#
loop_
_entity_poly.entity_id
_entity_poly.type
_entity_poly.pdbx_seq_one_letter_code
_entity_poly.pdbx_strand_id
1 'polypeptide(L)'
;MAQHPTGHSHDAHAHGDSHESHGSLKSYVIGFVLSLVLTIIPLVAVLNDMVEGTAARVLLLVTAVLQFVVQLFFFMHLREEKKPRWNLMALILGLVIVLTIVIGSIWIMTYNKVA
;
A
#
# COMPACT_ATOMS: atom_id res chain seq x y z
N MET A 1 40.92 -10.24 59.20
CA MET A 1 40.20 -9.24 58.36
C MET A 1 38.72 -9.58 58.45
N ALA A 2 37.91 -8.62 58.90
CA ALA A 2 36.53 -8.80 59.36
C ALA A 2 35.52 -9.09 58.23
N GLN A 3 34.37 -9.66 58.61
CA GLN A 3 33.21 -10.01 57.78
C GLN A 3 32.16 -8.88 57.72
N HIS A 4 31.37 -8.88 56.63
CA HIS A 4 30.01 -8.33 56.41
C HIS A 4 29.83 -6.79 56.24
N PRO A 5 28.75 -6.26 55.59
CA PRO A 5 27.55 -6.89 55.04
C PRO A 5 27.10 -6.43 53.62
N THR A 6 26.03 -7.08 53.14
CA THR A 6 25.15 -6.72 52.01
C THR A 6 24.34 -5.44 52.27
N GLY A 7 24.07 -4.66 51.22
CA GLY A 7 23.18 -3.48 51.27
C GLY A 7 22.68 -3.09 49.87
N HIS A 8 21.37 -3.14 49.70
CA HIS A 8 20.60 -2.93 48.47
C HIS A 8 20.19 -1.45 48.35
N SER A 9 20.26 -0.84 47.18
CA SER A 9 19.49 0.39 46.89
C SER A 9 19.12 0.45 45.42
N HIS A 10 17.83 0.26 45.18
CA HIS A 10 17.10 0.61 43.97
C HIS A 10 17.32 2.09 43.63
N ASP A 11 17.87 2.38 42.46
CA ASP A 11 17.60 3.63 41.76
C ASP A 11 16.63 3.33 40.62
N ALA A 12 15.36 3.57 40.93
CA ALA A 12 14.26 3.61 40.00
C ALA A 12 14.38 4.90 39.17
N HIS A 13 14.95 4.81 37.97
CA HIS A 13 14.70 5.81 36.93
C HIS A 13 13.43 5.44 36.16
N ALA A 14 12.34 5.93 36.73
CA ALA A 14 11.02 5.96 36.15
C ALA A 14 10.92 7.02 35.03
N HIS A 15 10.14 6.66 34.00
CA HIS A 15 9.42 7.50 33.05
C HIS A 15 10.21 8.50 32.19
N GLY A 16 10.65 7.99 31.05
CA GLY A 16 10.59 8.73 29.79
C GLY A 16 9.67 7.98 28.83
N ASP A 17 8.37 8.26 28.88
CA ASP A 17 7.38 7.86 27.88
C ASP A 17 7.69 8.54 26.54
N SER A 18 8.75 8.07 25.86
CA SER A 18 8.92 8.32 24.43
C SER A 18 8.03 7.32 23.70
N HIS A 19 6.82 7.78 23.37
CA HIS A 19 5.86 7.15 22.47
C HIS A 19 6.51 6.78 21.12
N GLU A 20 7.29 5.70 21.06
CA GLU A 20 7.84 5.10 19.84
C GLU A 20 6.89 4.06 19.24
N SER A 21 5.60 4.16 19.55
CA SER A 21 4.59 3.22 19.09
C SER A 21 3.74 3.82 17.95
N HIS A 22 3.65 3.05 16.87
CA HIS A 22 2.57 3.10 15.87
C HIS A 22 2.64 4.12 14.72
N GLY A 23 3.80 4.31 14.10
CA GLY A 23 3.86 4.85 12.73
C GLY A 23 3.23 3.90 11.69
N SER A 24 3.58 2.61 11.74
CA SER A 24 3.14 1.65 10.72
C SER A 24 1.65 1.33 10.81
N LEU A 25 1.09 1.09 12.01
CA LEU A 25 -0.34 0.79 12.13
C LEU A 25 -1.22 1.96 11.69
N LYS A 26 -0.84 3.20 12.06
CA LYS A 26 -1.59 4.40 11.59
C LYS A 26 -1.45 4.59 10.08
N SER A 27 -0.26 4.39 9.50
CA SER A 27 -0.05 4.42 8.04
C SER A 27 -0.82 3.32 7.30
N TYR A 28 -0.88 2.10 7.84
CA TYR A 28 -1.67 1.01 7.26
C TYR A 28 -3.17 1.32 7.31
N VAL A 29 -3.66 1.80 8.46
CA VAL A 29 -5.07 2.16 8.64
C VAL A 29 -5.45 3.33 7.74
N ILE A 30 -4.60 4.36 7.59
CA ILE A 30 -4.89 5.49 6.67
C ILE A 30 -4.97 5.00 5.21
N GLY A 31 -4.07 4.09 4.80
CA GLY A 31 -4.08 3.50 3.47
C GLY A 31 -5.30 2.62 3.21
N PHE A 32 -5.68 1.83 4.20
CA PHE A 32 -6.87 1.00 4.17
C PHE A 32 -8.14 1.84 4.02
N VAL A 33 -8.28 2.91 4.81
CA VAL A 33 -9.42 3.83 4.72
C VAL A 33 -9.44 4.53 3.37
N LEU A 34 -8.29 4.98 2.85
CA LEU A 34 -8.20 5.62 1.54
C LEU A 34 -8.66 4.68 0.41
N SER A 35 -8.20 3.41 0.44
CA SER A 35 -8.62 2.35 -0.49
C SER A 35 -10.12 2.04 -0.40
N LEU A 36 -10.66 2.03 0.82
CA LEU A 36 -12.09 1.80 1.04
C LEU A 36 -12.94 2.93 0.46
N VAL A 37 -12.58 4.19 0.74
CA VAL A 37 -13.27 5.37 0.19
C VAL A 37 -13.19 5.36 -1.33
N LEU A 38 -12.02 5.08 -1.90
CA LEU A 38 -11.84 5.02 -3.34
C LEU A 38 -12.67 3.93 -4.02
N THR A 39 -12.97 2.85 -3.31
CA THR A 39 -13.84 1.76 -3.81
C THR A 39 -15.32 2.10 -3.68
N ILE A 40 -15.71 2.79 -2.61
CA ILE A 40 -17.11 3.18 -2.37
C ILE A 40 -17.58 4.21 -3.39
N ILE A 41 -16.73 5.16 -3.79
CA ILE A 41 -17.08 6.20 -4.78
C ILE A 41 -17.64 5.61 -6.10
N PRO A 42 -16.91 4.74 -6.83
CA PRO A 42 -17.41 4.16 -8.07
C PRO A 42 -18.57 3.19 -7.82
N LEU A 43 -18.59 2.49 -6.68
CA LEU A 43 -19.67 1.57 -6.34
C LEU A 43 -21.00 2.32 -6.20
N VAL A 44 -21.03 3.42 -5.44
CA VAL A 44 -22.21 4.26 -5.25
C VAL A 44 -22.60 4.95 -6.56
N ALA A 45 -21.63 5.43 -7.33
CA ALA A 45 -21.88 6.10 -8.60
C ALA A 45 -22.53 5.17 -9.65
N VAL A 46 -22.11 3.91 -9.71
CA VAL A 46 -22.66 2.91 -10.64
C VAL A 46 -23.98 2.33 -10.13
N LEU A 47 -24.12 2.05 -8.83
CA LEU A 47 -25.35 1.47 -8.27
C LEU A 47 -26.56 2.43 -8.29
N ASN A 48 -26.33 3.73 -8.22
CA ASN A 48 -27.40 4.73 -8.30
C ASN A 48 -27.68 5.17 -9.74
N ASP A 49 -27.08 4.52 -10.76
CA ASP A 49 -27.15 4.92 -12.18
C ASP A 49 -26.88 6.41 -12.42
N MET A 50 -26.07 7.05 -11.56
CA MET A 50 -25.80 8.50 -11.64
C MET A 50 -24.95 8.87 -12.87
N VAL A 51 -24.34 7.88 -13.51
CA VAL A 51 -23.48 8.02 -14.68
C VAL A 51 -23.82 6.92 -15.67
N GLU A 52 -24.38 7.27 -16.83
CA GLU A 52 -24.75 6.29 -17.86
C GLU A 52 -23.61 5.97 -18.84
N GLY A 53 -23.58 4.70 -19.27
CA GLY A 53 -22.89 4.21 -20.46
C GLY A 53 -21.38 4.45 -20.49
N THR A 54 -20.95 5.54 -21.14
CA THR A 54 -19.53 5.88 -21.33
C THR A 54 -18.94 6.50 -20.07
N ALA A 55 -19.72 7.29 -19.34
CA ALA A 55 -19.24 7.97 -18.13
C ALA A 55 -18.93 6.96 -17.00
N ALA A 56 -19.79 5.95 -16.80
CA ALA A 56 -19.54 4.87 -15.85
C ALA A 56 -18.26 4.07 -16.18
N ARG A 57 -18.05 3.74 -17.46
CA ARG A 57 -16.84 3.03 -17.91
C ARG A 57 -15.57 3.83 -17.65
N VAL A 58 -15.57 5.13 -17.94
CA VAL A 58 -14.43 6.00 -17.68
C VAL A 58 -14.18 6.12 -16.17
N LEU A 59 -15.23 6.33 -15.37
CA LEU A 59 -15.12 6.41 -13.92
C LEU A 59 -14.53 5.12 -13.32
N LEU A 60 -15.01 3.96 -13.75
CA LEU A 60 -14.50 2.66 -13.29
C LEU A 60 -13.03 2.46 -13.67
N LEU A 61 -12.65 2.80 -14.91
CA LEU A 61 -11.27 2.64 -15.38
C LEU A 61 -10.33 3.56 -14.59
N VAL A 62 -10.67 4.84 -14.46
CA VAL A 62 -9.88 5.81 -13.68
C VAL A 62 -9.76 5.33 -12.23
N THR A 63 -10.87 4.94 -11.60
CA THR A 63 -10.84 4.52 -10.20
C THR A 63 -10.06 3.22 -10.01
N ALA A 64 -10.14 2.27 -10.96
CA ALA A 64 -9.35 1.04 -10.93
C ALA A 64 -7.84 1.32 -11.00
N VAL A 65 -7.41 2.27 -11.84
CA VAL A 65 -5.99 2.67 -11.93
C VAL A 65 -5.53 3.33 -10.65
N LEU A 66 -6.29 4.30 -10.12
CA LEU A 66 -5.94 4.93 -8.84
C LEU A 66 -5.90 3.89 -7.71
N GLN A 67 -6.82 2.93 -7.71
CA GLN A 67 -6.86 1.89 -6.69
C GLN A 67 -5.65 0.97 -6.75
N PHE A 68 -5.20 0.59 -7.96
CA PHE A 68 -3.95 -0.14 -8.14
C PHE A 68 -2.75 0.63 -7.57
N VAL A 69 -2.68 1.94 -7.79
CA VAL A 69 -1.62 2.80 -7.24
C VAL A 69 -1.68 2.82 -5.70
N VAL A 70 -2.85 3.07 -5.10
CA VAL A 70 -3.02 3.08 -3.64
C VAL A 70 -2.58 1.74 -3.04
N GLN A 71 -2.96 0.62 -3.66
CA GLN A 71 -2.56 -0.71 -3.20
C GLN A 71 -1.03 -0.88 -3.24
N LEU A 72 -0.37 -0.45 -4.31
CA LEU A 72 1.08 -0.51 -4.44
C LEU A 72 1.80 0.37 -3.41
N PHE A 73 1.28 1.55 -3.08
CA PHE A 73 1.93 2.46 -2.14
C PHE A 73 1.70 2.07 -0.68
N PHE A 74 0.50 1.66 -0.29
CA PHE A 74 0.14 1.40 1.11
C PHE A 74 0.33 -0.06 1.54
N PHE A 75 -0.04 -1.04 0.71
CA PHE A 75 0.06 -2.45 1.09
C PHE A 75 1.43 -3.06 0.86
N MET A 76 2.14 -2.64 -0.20
CA MET A 76 3.50 -3.12 -0.46
C MET A 76 4.58 -2.33 0.31
N HIS A 77 4.18 -1.46 1.23
CA HIS A 77 5.03 -0.93 2.30
C HIS A 77 6.35 -0.26 1.87
N LEU A 78 6.36 0.37 0.69
CA LEU A 78 7.51 1.11 0.15
C LEU A 78 8.01 2.26 1.03
N ARG A 79 7.19 2.71 1.98
CA ARG A 79 7.44 3.91 2.78
C ARG A 79 8.00 3.62 4.17
N GLU A 80 7.89 2.38 4.66
CA GLU A 80 8.30 2.00 6.02
C GLU A 80 9.70 1.36 6.07
N GLU A 81 10.27 0.95 4.94
CA GLU A 81 11.61 0.34 4.91
C GLU A 81 12.70 1.42 4.89
N LYS A 82 13.46 1.54 5.99
CA LYS A 82 14.67 2.39 6.12
C LYS A 82 15.80 2.10 5.10
N LYS A 83 15.63 1.14 4.19
CA LYS A 83 16.55 0.82 3.06
C LYS A 83 15.75 0.61 1.75
N PRO A 84 15.27 1.69 1.10
CA PRO A 84 14.11 1.60 0.19
C PRO A 84 14.41 1.23 -1.27
N ARG A 85 15.67 1.35 -1.71
CA ARG A 85 15.96 1.43 -3.16
C ARG A 85 15.82 0.09 -3.87
N TRP A 86 16.22 -1.02 -3.26
CA TRP A 86 16.20 -2.32 -3.91
C TRP A 86 14.78 -2.88 -4.10
N ASN A 87 13.91 -2.69 -3.10
CA ASN A 87 12.52 -3.12 -3.18
C ASN A 87 11.73 -2.28 -4.22
N LEU A 88 11.96 -0.96 -4.26
CA LEU A 88 11.43 -0.08 -5.32
C LEU A 88 11.89 -0.51 -6.72
N MET A 89 13.17 -0.87 -6.88
CA MET A 89 13.71 -1.33 -8.17
C MET A 89 13.11 -2.67 -8.60
N ALA A 90 12.93 -3.61 -7.66
CA ALA A 90 12.27 -4.90 -7.93
C ALA A 90 10.80 -4.72 -8.33
N LEU A 91 10.09 -3.80 -7.68
CA LEU A 91 8.71 -3.44 -8.03
C LEU A 91 8.63 -2.86 -9.45
N ILE A 92 9.44 -1.84 -9.76
CA ILE A 92 9.45 -1.21 -11.08
C ILE A 92 9.78 -2.25 -12.16
N LEU A 93 10.74 -3.13 -11.90
CA LEU A 93 11.05 -4.25 -12.79
C LEU A 93 9.84 -5.17 -12.99
N GLY A 94 9.17 -5.57 -11.90
CA GLY A 94 7.95 -6.38 -11.97
C GLY A 94 6.82 -5.70 -12.76
N LEU A 95 6.62 -4.39 -12.56
CA LEU A 95 5.64 -3.61 -13.29
C LEU A 95 5.95 -3.56 -14.79
N VAL A 96 7.22 -3.34 -15.16
CA VAL A 96 7.67 -3.37 -16.57
C VAL A 96 7.44 -4.74 -17.18
N ILE A 97 7.76 -5.82 -16.46
CA ILE A 97 7.52 -7.20 -16.93
C ILE A 97 6.03 -7.43 -17.16
N VAL A 98 5.17 -7.09 -16.19
CA VAL A 98 3.71 -7.25 -16.30
C VAL A 98 3.16 -6.44 -17.49
N LEU A 99 3.54 -5.17 -17.63
CA LEU A 99 3.10 -4.34 -18.75
C LEU A 99 3.57 -4.91 -20.10
N THR A 100 4.82 -5.38 -20.16
CA THR A 100 5.36 -6.01 -21.38
C THR A 100 4.59 -7.27 -21.74
N ILE A 101 4.29 -8.14 -20.78
CA ILE A 101 3.53 -9.37 -21.00
C ILE A 101 2.09 -9.05 -21.41
N VAL A 102 1.42 -8.10 -20.74
CA VAL A 102 0.03 -7.75 -21.05
C VAL A 102 -0.08 -7.09 -22.42
N ILE A 103 0.74 -6.08 -22.70
CA ILE A 103 0.74 -5.39 -24.00
C ILE A 103 1.16 -6.38 -25.11
N GLY A 104 2.21 -7.16 -24.88
CA GLY A 104 2.66 -8.19 -25.82
C GLY A 104 1.60 -9.27 -26.07
N SER A 105 0.90 -9.72 -25.02
CA SER A 105 -0.18 -10.69 -25.12
C SER A 105 -1.37 -10.15 -25.92
N ILE A 106 -1.81 -8.91 -25.62
CA ILE A 106 -2.87 -8.24 -26.36
C ILE A 106 -2.46 -8.06 -27.82
N TRP A 107 -1.21 -7.66 -28.08
CA TRP A 107 -0.68 -7.49 -29.44
C TRP A 107 -0.67 -8.80 -30.22
N ILE A 108 -0.14 -9.88 -29.63
CA ILE A 108 -0.12 -11.22 -30.25
C ILE A 108 -1.54 -11.72 -30.51
N MET A 109 -2.45 -11.62 -29.54
CA MET A 109 -3.83 -12.08 -29.73
C MET A 109 -4.59 -11.23 -30.76
N THR A 110 -4.34 -9.93 -30.83
CA THR A 110 -4.98 -9.04 -31.82
C THR A 110 -4.44 -9.30 -33.21
N TYR A 111 -3.12 -9.50 -33.34
CA TYR A 111 -2.47 -9.80 -34.61
C TYR A 111 -2.79 -11.22 -35.11
N ASN A 112 -2.87 -12.20 -34.21
CA ASN A 112 -3.22 -13.59 -34.54
C ASN A 112 -4.73 -13.84 -34.71
N LYS A 113 -5.60 -12.88 -34.35
CA LYS A 113 -7.04 -12.94 -34.64
C LYS A 113 -7.41 -12.47 -36.06
N VAL A 114 -6.42 -12.28 -36.93
CA VAL A 114 -6.61 -11.90 -38.34
C VAL A 114 -6.19 -13.05 -39.28
N ALA A 115 -6.69 -14.26 -38.98
CA ALA A 115 -6.74 -15.39 -39.90
C ALA A 115 -8.15 -15.99 -39.86
#